data_AF-A0A378IG23-F1
#
_entry.id   AF-A0A378IG23-F1
#
_cell.length_a   1.000
_cell.length_b   1.000
_cell.length_c   1.000
_cell.angle_alpha   90.00
_cell.angle_beta   90.00
_cell.angle_gamma   90.00
#
_symmetry.space_group_name_H-M   'P 1'
#
loop_
_entity.id
_entity.type
_entity.pdbx_description
1 polymer ?
#
loop_
_entity_poly.entity_id
_entity_poly.type
_entity_poly.pdbx_seq_one_letter_code
_entity_poly.pdbx_strand_id
1 'polypeptide(L)' 'MSKGFHFEQSITELEEIVRQLEKGELSLEDSLKQFEKGIGLARHCQDALLKAEQKIELLTTAEPSSDEQLSD' A
#
# COMPACT_ATOMS: atom_id res chain seq x y z
N MET A 1 -11.50 10.47 8.61
CA MET A 1 -10.81 9.24 9.09
C MET A 1 -9.51 9.09 8.32
N SER A 2 -8.39 8.84 8.99
CA SER A 2 -7.05 8.92 8.42
C SER A 2 -6.79 7.74 7.47
N LYS A 3 -6.36 8.03 6.22
CA LYS A 3 -6.04 7.01 5.20
C LYS A 3 -4.99 5.98 5.67
N GLY A 4 -4.14 6.33 6.65
CA GLY A 4 -3.17 5.39 7.24
C GLY A 4 -3.82 4.22 7.98
N PHE A 5 -5.02 4.39 8.54
CA PHE A 5 -5.72 3.31 9.23
C PHE A 5 -6.12 2.18 8.27
N HIS A 6 -6.43 2.49 7.01
CA HIS A 6 -6.82 1.49 6.02
C HIS A 6 -5.65 0.67 5.48
N PHE A 7 -4.46 1.27 5.36
CA PHE A 7 -3.26 0.56 4.91
C PHE A 7 -2.80 -0.47 5.94
N GLU A 8 -2.60 -0.05 7.19
CA GLU A 8 -2.14 -0.93 8.28
C GLU A 8 -3.09 -2.11 8.53
N GLN A 9 -4.40 -1.87 8.39
CA GLN A 9 -5.38 -2.95 8.45
C GLN A 9 -5.26 -3.92 7.28
N SER A 10 -5.14 -3.40 6.05
CA SER A 10 -5.04 -4.22 4.85
C SER A 10 -3.79 -5.10 4.84
N ILE A 11 -2.66 -4.56 5.28
CA ILE A 11 -1.40 -5.33 5.37
C ILE A 11 -1.47 -6.38 6.47
N THR A 12 -2.02 -6.06 7.65
CA THR A 12 -2.20 -7.03 8.74
C THR A 12 -3.11 -8.19 8.31
N GLU A 13 -4.18 -7.89 7.59
CA GLU A 13 -5.11 -8.89 7.08
C GLU A 13 -4.46 -9.76 5.99
N LEU A 14 -3.65 -9.17 5.11
CA LEU A 14 -2.90 -9.90 4.09
C LEU A 14 -1.89 -10.87 4.72
N GLU A 15 -1.17 -10.45 5.75
CA GLU A 15 -0.24 -11.33 6.47
C GLU A 15 -0.96 -12.51 7.11
N GLU A 16 -2.16 -12.31 7.66
CA GLU A 16 -2.95 -13.38 8.24
C GLU A 16 -3.40 -14.39 7.19
N ILE A 17 -3.82 -13.91 6.02
CA ILE A 17 -4.16 -14.76 4.88
C ILE A 17 -2.96 -15.62 4.47
N VAL A 18 -1.77 -15.02 4.33
CA VAL A 18 -0.55 -15.75 3.98
C VAL A 18 -0.26 -16.82 5.04
N ARG A 19 -0.31 -16.48 6.33
CA ARG A 19 -0.13 -17.44 7.43
C ARG A 19 -1.12 -18.61 7.35
N GLN A 20 -2.38 -18.36 7.01
CA GLN A 20 -3.39 -19.41 6.88
C GLN A 20 -3.15 -20.33 5.68
N LEU A 21 -2.73 -19.75 4.55
CA LEU A 21 -2.38 -20.53 3.35
C LEU A 21 -1.13 -21.39 3.57
N GLU A 22 -0.11 -20.85 4.26
CA GLU A 22 1.13 -21.58 4.57
C GLU A 22 0.94 -22.74 5.54
N LYS A 23 -0.04 -22.65 6.45
CA LYS A 23 -0.40 -23.76 7.35
C LYS A 23 -0.95 -24.97 6.60
N GLY A 24 -1.59 -24.77 5.45
CA GLY A 24 -2.11 -25.86 4.62
C GLY A 24 -3.30 -26.63 5.23
N GLU A 25 -3.97 -26.08 6.24
CA GLU A 25 -5.12 -26.71 6.92
C GLU A 25 -6.47 -26.40 6.23
N LEU A 26 -6.46 -25.49 5.24
CA LEU A 26 -7.65 -25.06 4.52
C LEU A 26 -8.08 -26.07 3.44
N SER A 27 -9.38 -26.14 3.21
CA SER A 27 -9.90 -26.82 2.02
C SER A 27 -9.43 -26.10 0.74
N LEU A 28 -9.49 -26.77 -0.41
CA LEU A 28 -9.16 -26.15 -1.69
C LEU A 28 -10.03 -24.91 -1.97
N GLU A 29 -11.33 -25.01 -1.71
CA GLU A 29 -12.27 -23.91 -1.93
C GLU A 29 -11.94 -22.72 -1.02
N ASP A 30 -11.65 -22.96 0.25
CA ASP A 30 -11.28 -21.90 1.19
C ASP A 30 -9.93 -21.30 0.86
N SER A 31 -8.97 -22.12 0.42
CA SER A 31 -7.66 -21.64 -0.06
C SER A 31 -7.81 -20.70 -1.25
N LEU A 32 -8.70 -21.02 -2.20
CA LEU A 32 -8.98 -20.15 -3.35
C LEU A 32 -9.63 -18.82 -2.91
N LYS A 33 -10.59 -18.87 -1.99
CA LYS A 33 -11.22 -17.65 -1.43
C LYS A 33 -10.20 -16.76 -0.72
N GLN A 34 -9.34 -17.35 0.11
CA GLN A 34 -8.29 -16.62 0.82
C GLN A 34 -7.26 -16.04 -0.15
N PHE A 35 -6.89 -16.79 -1.19
CA PHE A 35 -5.99 -16.29 -2.24
C PHE A 35 -6.58 -15.10 -2.99
N GLU A 36 -7.84 -15.16 -3.44
CA GLU A 36 -8.51 -14.06 -4.13
C GLU A 36 -8.55 -12.80 -3.25
N LYS A 37 -8.92 -12.96 -1.98
CA LYS A 37 -8.91 -11.88 -1.00
C LYS A 37 -7.51 -11.30 -0.80
N GLY A 38 -6.49 -12.14 -0.69
CA GLY A 38 -5.09 -11.73 -0.57
C GLY A 38 -4.62 -10.88 -1.76
N ILE A 39 -4.98 -11.26 -2.98
CA ILE A 39 -4.69 -10.47 -4.19
C ILE A 39 -5.37 -9.10 -4.13
N GLY A 40 -6.63 -9.04 -3.67
CA GLY A 40 -7.35 -7.78 -3.49
C GLY A 40 -6.66 -6.84 -2.49
N LEU A 41 -6.26 -7.36 -1.34
CA LEU A 41 -5.54 -6.59 -0.31
C LEU A 41 -4.17 -6.12 -0.79
N ALA A 42 -3.41 -6.99 -1.48
CA ALA A 42 -2.11 -6.63 -2.03
C ALA A 42 -2.20 -5.45 -3.03
N ARG A 43 -3.21 -5.47 -3.92
CA ARG A 43 -3.48 -4.35 -4.84
C ARG A 43 -3.85 -3.07 -4.08
N HIS A 44 -4.68 -3.17 -3.05
CA HIS A 44 -5.05 -2.02 -2.23
C HIS A 44 -3.84 -1.39 -1.54
N CYS A 45 -2.95 -2.21 -0.97
CA CYS A 45 -1.71 -1.75 -0.36
C CYS A 45 -0.82 -1.05 -1.39
N GLN A 46 -0.66 -1.62 -2.58
CA GLN A 46 0.14 -1.03 -3.65
C GLN A 46 -0.42 0.33 -4.10
N ASP A 47 -1.74 0.44 -4.28
CA ASP A 47 -2.41 1.70 -4.63
C ASP A 47 -2.24 2.77 -3.55
N ALA A 48 -2.26 2.36 -2.27
CA ALA A 48 -2.05 3.27 -1.15
C ALA A 48 -0.63 3.82 -1.11
N LEU A 49 0.38 2.95 -1.35
CA LEU A 49 1.78 3.34 -1.43
C LEU A 49 2.03 4.29 -2.61
N LEU A 50 1.49 3.98 -3.80
CA LEU A 50 1.61 4.83 -4.98
C LEU A 50 1.04 6.23 -4.74
N LYS A 51 -0.12 6.33 -4.09
CA LYS A 51 -0.71 7.63 -3.72
C LYS A 51 0.13 8.39 -2.70
N ALA A 52 0.79 7.68 -1.78
CA ALA A 52 1.69 8.30 -0.82
C ALA A 52 2.94 8.84 -1.50
N GLU A 53 3.54 8.06 -2.40
CA GLU A 53 4.70 8.45 -3.22
C GLU A 53 4.40 9.69 -4.08
N GLN A 54 3.29 9.68 -4.83
CA GLN A 54 2.85 10.83 -5.62
C GLN A 54 2.66 12.08 -4.76
N LYS A 55 2.13 11.93 -3.55
CA LYS A 55 1.98 13.05 -2.63
C LYS A 55 3.33 13.59 -2.17
N ILE A 56 4.31 12.73 -1.91
CA ILE A 56 5.67 13.14 -1.55
C ILE A 56 6.30 13.89 -2.72
N GLU A 57 6.22 13.35 -3.93
CA GLU A 57 6.77 13.97 -5.14
C GLU A 57 6.19 15.37 -5.39
N LEU A 58 4.88 15.54 -5.26
CA LEU A 58 4.24 16.85 -5.38
C LEU A 58 4.74 17.84 -4.32
N LEU A 59 4.98 17.39 -3.08
CA LEU A 59 5.49 18.25 -2.02
C LEU A 59 6.96 18.60 -2.21
N THR A 60 7.79 17.69 -2.73
CA THR A 60 9.22 17.95 -2.98
C THR A 60 9.47 18.78 -4.23
N THR A 61 8.58 18.70 -5.24
CA THR A 61 8.71 19.46 -6.49
C THR A 61 8.06 20.84 -6.41
N ALA A 62 7.18 21.06 -5.42
CA ALA A 62 6.53 22.35 -5.17
C ALA A 62 7.39 23.35 -4.38
N GLU A 63 8.62 22.99 -3.96
CA GLU A 63 9.60 23.94 -3.45
C GLU A 63 10.13 24.77 -4.63
N PRO A 64 9.79 26.07 -4.75
CA PRO A 64 10.35 26.90 -5.80
C PRO A 64 11.83 27.08 -5.49
N SER A 65 12.69 26.68 -6.44
CA SER A 65 14.09 27.05 -6.49
C SER A 65 14.18 28.58 -6.45
N SER A 66 14.30 29.12 -5.25
CA SER A 66 14.38 30.56 -4.97
C SER A 66 15.82 30.89 -4.64
N ASP A 67 16.75 30.62 -5.56
CA ASP A 67 18.13 31.13 -5.49
C ASP A 67 18.85 30.98 -6.84
N GLU A 68 18.30 31.62 -7.87
CA GLU A 68 19.10 32.09 -9.03
C GLU A 68 18.63 33.50 -9.41
N GLN A 69 18.80 34.44 -8.47
CA GLN A 69 18.88 35.85 -8.79
C GLN A 69 20.00 36.50 -7.99
N LEU A 70 21.21 36.46 -8.55
CA LEU A 70 22.19 37.55 -8.44
C LEU A 70 23.09 37.49 -9.68
N SER A 71 22.57 38.06 -10.76
CA SER A 71 23.36 38.60 -11.86
C SER A 71 23.76 40.04 -11.49
N ASP A 72 24.99 40.26 -11.01
CA ASP A 72 25.96 41.26 -11.48
C ASP A 72 27.30 41.09 -10.72
#